data_AF-A0A270NEQ0-F1
#
_entry.id   AF-A0A270NEQ0-F1
#
_cell.length_a   1.000
_cell.length_b   1.000
_cell.length_c   1.000
_cell.angle_alpha   90.00
_cell.angle_beta   90.00
_cell.angle_gamma   90.00
#
_symmetry.space_group_name_H-M   'P 1'
#
loop_
_entity.id
_entity.type
_entity.pdbx_description
1 polymer ?
#
loop_
_entity_poly.entity_id
_entity_poly.type
_entity_poly.pdbx_seq_one_letter_code
_entity_poly.pdbx_strand_id
1 'polypeptide(L)'
;MIDANTNHQMIPSTIHVQGLGELHIVGDRDTGWFAQGHLPAGDGTFFSIQMSEDGQLMAGVGFVMEQLSKLPVLQQYALDHLAAHFPVEASSGEGPLASEPEITFWELERWSMLFAEGRLPICYPYGVLVDFIGLTPVGYQDLSDAEEI
;
A
#
# COMPACT_ATOMS: atom_id res chain seq x y z
N MET A 1 -10.31 -36.80 -28.34
CA MET A 1 -11.27 -36.57 -27.23
C MET A 1 -10.66 -35.49 -26.37
N ILE A 2 -11.33 -34.33 -26.38
CA ILE A 2 -11.15 -33.13 -25.54
C ILE A 2 -9.77 -32.46 -25.58
N ASP A 3 -9.66 -31.46 -26.46
CA ASP A 3 -8.72 -30.36 -26.32
C ASP A 3 -9.10 -29.59 -25.03
N ALA A 4 -8.29 -29.73 -23.98
CA ALA A 4 -8.34 -28.82 -22.85
C ALA A 4 -7.59 -27.54 -23.27
N ASN A 5 -8.29 -26.69 -24.01
CA ASN A 5 -7.86 -25.33 -24.27
C ASN A 5 -7.98 -24.56 -22.94
N THR A 6 -7.01 -24.76 -22.05
CA THR A 6 -6.86 -23.94 -20.85
C THR A 6 -6.47 -22.56 -21.34
N ASN A 7 -7.49 -21.74 -21.60
CA ASN A 7 -7.38 -20.31 -21.83
C ASN A 7 -6.76 -19.73 -20.56
N HIS A 8 -5.44 -19.77 -20.45
CA HIS A 8 -4.71 -18.96 -19.50
C HIS A 8 -4.91 -17.54 -20.02
N GLN A 9 -5.92 -16.88 -19.48
CA GLN A 9 -6.16 -15.48 -19.73
C GLN A 9 -4.90 -14.77 -19.26
N MET A 10 -4.01 -14.43 -20.21
CA MET A 10 -2.77 -13.74 -19.87
C MET A 10 -3.17 -12.38 -19.35
N ILE A 11 -2.95 -12.16 -18.06
CA ILE A 11 -3.09 -10.85 -17.45
C ILE A 11 -2.09 -9.93 -18.17
N PRO A 12 -2.53 -8.79 -18.72
CA PRO A 12 -1.63 -7.89 -19.42
C PRO A 12 -0.56 -7.39 -18.46
N SER A 13 0.65 -7.10 -18.96
CA SER A 13 1.74 -6.56 -18.14
C SER A 13 1.47 -5.12 -17.67
N THR A 14 0.56 -4.41 -18.34
CA THR A 14 0.16 -3.04 -18.00
C THR A 14 -1.33 -2.81 -18.28
N ILE A 15 -1.94 -1.89 -17.53
CA ILE A 15 -3.29 -1.39 -17.75
C ILE A 15 -3.31 0.13 -17.69
N HIS A 16 -4.21 0.78 -18.42
CA HIS A 16 -4.44 2.21 -18.30
C HIS A 16 -5.74 2.46 -17.52
N VAL A 17 -5.64 3.17 -16.42
CA VAL A 17 -6.77 3.50 -15.55
C VAL A 17 -6.98 5.01 -15.57
N GLN A 18 -8.19 5.44 -15.94
CA GLN A 18 -8.53 6.86 -15.97
C GLN A 18 -8.33 7.48 -14.58
N GLY A 19 -7.52 8.54 -14.51
CA GLY A 19 -7.19 9.24 -13.26
C GLY A 19 -5.98 8.70 -12.50
N LEU A 20 -5.56 7.46 -12.76
CA LEU A 20 -4.34 6.86 -12.17
C LEU A 20 -3.20 6.68 -13.18
N GLY A 21 -3.50 6.74 -14.49
CA GLY A 21 -2.50 6.62 -15.55
C GLY A 21 -2.22 5.17 -15.92
N GLU A 22 -1.00 4.90 -16.39
CA GLU A 22 -0.54 3.54 -16.67
C GLU A 22 -0.09 2.86 -15.36
N LEU A 23 -0.59 1.66 -15.13
CA LEU A 23 -0.22 0.81 -14.01
C LEU A 23 0.45 -0.46 -14.52
N HIS A 24 1.51 -0.88 -13.85
CA HIS A 24 2.20 -2.14 -14.12
C HIS A 24 1.58 -3.26 -13.31
N ILE A 25 1.33 -4.41 -13.94
CA ILE A 25 0.80 -5.57 -13.23
C ILE A 25 1.95 -6.49 -12.84
N VAL A 26 2.02 -6.80 -11.56
CA VAL A 26 3.02 -7.70 -10.98
C VAL A 26 2.34 -8.75 -10.10
N GLY A 27 3.08 -9.80 -9.77
CA GLY A 27 2.64 -10.87 -8.90
C GLY A 27 2.52 -12.21 -9.60
N ASP A 28 1.99 -13.17 -8.86
CA ASP A 28 1.77 -14.54 -9.31
C ASP A 28 0.65 -15.21 -8.49
N ARG A 29 0.50 -16.53 -8.64
CA ARG A 29 -0.54 -17.29 -7.92
C ARG A 29 -0.27 -17.42 -6.43
N ASP A 30 0.98 -17.28 -5.99
CA ASP A 30 1.38 -17.50 -4.60
C ASP A 30 1.28 -16.20 -3.80
N THR A 31 1.64 -15.08 -4.42
CA THR A 31 1.67 -13.74 -3.82
C THR A 31 0.40 -12.92 -4.10
N GLY A 32 -0.38 -13.32 -5.11
CA GLY A 32 -1.50 -12.52 -5.63
C GLY A 32 -1.03 -11.48 -6.65
N TRP A 33 -1.99 -10.88 -7.35
CA TRP A 33 -1.73 -9.90 -8.41
C TRP A 33 -1.96 -8.48 -7.93
N PHE A 34 -1.11 -7.55 -8.38
CA PHE A 34 -1.19 -6.13 -8.02
C PHE A 34 -1.00 -5.23 -9.24
N ALA A 35 -1.82 -4.18 -9.33
CA ALA A 35 -1.59 -3.07 -10.25
C ALA A 35 -0.84 -1.96 -9.51
N GLN A 36 0.36 -1.63 -9.99
CA GLN A 36 1.30 -0.73 -9.34
C GLN A 36 1.52 0.55 -10.15
N GLY A 37 1.65 1.66 -9.45
CA GLY A 37 1.89 2.97 -10.05
C GLY A 37 2.61 3.91 -9.10
N HIS A 38 2.95 5.08 -9.61
CA HIS A 38 3.48 6.19 -8.83
C HIS A 38 2.54 7.38 -9.00
N LEU A 39 2.37 8.17 -7.95
CA LEU A 39 1.56 9.37 -8.04
C LEU A 39 2.14 10.33 -9.10
N PRO A 40 1.36 10.69 -10.15
CA PRO A 40 1.87 11.53 -11.23
C PRO A 40 2.05 13.00 -10.82
N ALA A 41 1.40 13.43 -9.74
CA ALA A 41 1.52 14.75 -9.14
C ALA A 41 1.89 14.59 -7.66
N GLY A 42 3.13 14.92 -7.29
CA GLY A 42 3.64 14.76 -5.93
C GLY A 42 5.14 14.48 -5.89
N ASP A 43 5.58 13.85 -4.81
CA ASP A 43 6.94 13.32 -4.60
C ASP A 43 7.20 12.01 -5.36
N GLY A 44 6.18 11.45 -6.03
CA GLY A 44 6.26 10.16 -6.70
C GLY A 44 5.95 8.99 -5.79
N THR A 45 5.23 9.19 -4.68
CA THR A 45 4.80 8.09 -3.79
C THR A 45 4.27 6.88 -4.57
N PHE A 46 4.83 5.71 -4.25
CA PHE A 46 4.44 4.42 -4.80
C PHE A 46 3.09 3.96 -4.23
N PHE A 47 2.25 3.39 -5.09
CA PHE A 47 1.03 2.72 -4.67
C PHE A 47 0.80 1.43 -5.44
N SER A 48 0.14 0.48 -4.78
CA SER A 48 -0.32 -0.78 -5.35
C SER A 48 -1.80 -1.01 -5.05
N ILE A 49 -2.50 -1.67 -5.96
CA ILE A 49 -3.91 -2.04 -5.81
C ILE A 49 -4.02 -3.54 -6.04
N GLN A 50 -4.54 -4.27 -5.05
CA GLN A 50 -4.77 -5.70 -5.17
C GLN A 50 -5.75 -5.99 -6.32
N MET A 51 -5.48 -7.06 -7.05
CA MET A 51 -6.30 -7.55 -8.15
C MET A 51 -6.89 -8.92 -7.82
N SER A 52 -8.11 -9.17 -8.31
CA SER A 52 -8.67 -10.51 -8.34
C SER A 52 -7.97 -11.38 -9.39
N GLU A 53 -8.14 -12.71 -9.29
CA GLU A 53 -7.63 -13.66 -10.30
C GLU A 53 -8.19 -13.40 -11.70
N ASP A 54 -9.40 -12.82 -11.79
CA ASP A 54 -10.04 -12.41 -13.04
C ASP A 54 -9.50 -11.06 -13.60
N GLY A 55 -8.47 -10.50 -12.97
CA GLY A 55 -7.81 -9.27 -13.41
C GLY A 55 -8.59 -7.99 -13.09
N GLN A 56 -9.53 -8.01 -12.14
CA GLN A 56 -10.26 -6.82 -11.69
C GLN A 56 -9.57 -6.17 -10.49
N LEU A 57 -9.55 -4.84 -10.43
CA LEU A 57 -9.09 -4.12 -9.24
C LEU A 57 -10.03 -4.40 -8.05
N MET A 58 -9.49 -4.79 -6.91
CA MET A 58 -10.28 -5.07 -5.70
C MET A 58 -10.72 -3.80 -4.98
N ALA A 59 -9.98 -2.70 -5.16
CA ALA A 59 -10.38 -1.37 -4.71
C ALA A 59 -11.02 -0.56 -5.85
N GLY A 60 -12.10 0.16 -5.54
CA GLY A 60 -12.72 1.07 -6.50
C GLY A 60 -11.80 2.24 -6.85
N VAL A 61 -11.64 2.55 -8.14
CA VAL A 61 -10.75 3.63 -8.61
C VAL A 61 -11.08 4.99 -7.96
N GLY A 62 -12.37 5.30 -7.78
CA GLY A 62 -12.79 6.54 -7.11
C GLY A 62 -12.33 6.62 -5.65
N PHE A 63 -12.40 5.50 -4.92
CA PHE A 63 -11.90 5.41 -3.56
C PHE A 63 -10.37 5.60 -3.52
N VAL A 64 -9.63 4.90 -4.38
CA VAL A 64 -8.17 5.03 -4.49
C VAL A 64 -7.76 6.48 -4.76
N MET A 65 -8.37 7.12 -5.77
CA MET A 65 -8.11 8.51 -6.11
C MET A 65 -8.43 9.46 -4.95
N GLU A 66 -9.52 9.22 -4.23
CA GLU A 66 -9.87 10.02 -3.06
C GLU A 66 -8.80 9.94 -1.98
N GLN A 67 -8.33 8.74 -1.62
CA GLN A 67 -7.28 8.56 -0.62
C GLN A 67 -5.98 9.23 -1.05
N LEU A 68 -5.55 8.95 -2.28
CA LEU A 68 -4.32 9.52 -2.83
C LEU A 68 -4.35 11.06 -2.89
N SER A 69 -5.51 11.67 -3.17
CA SER A 69 -5.65 13.14 -3.15
C SER A 69 -5.51 13.75 -1.76
N LYS A 70 -5.69 12.95 -0.70
CA LYS A 70 -5.62 13.35 0.71
C LYS A 70 -4.35 12.84 1.39
N LEU A 71 -3.41 12.26 0.62
CA LEU A 71 -2.29 11.51 1.15
C LEU A 71 -1.48 12.26 2.22
N PRO A 72 -1.12 13.55 2.07
CA PRO A 72 -0.37 14.26 3.12
C PRO A 72 -1.10 14.32 4.46
N VAL A 73 -2.43 14.46 4.45
CA VAL A 73 -3.25 14.48 5.68
C VAL A 73 -3.37 13.08 6.28
N LEU A 74 -3.54 12.06 5.43
CA LEU A 74 -3.64 10.67 5.89
C LEU A 74 -2.31 10.15 6.44
N GLN A 75 -1.19 10.59 5.87
CA GLN A 75 0.14 10.33 6.40
C GLN A 75 0.27 10.91 7.81
N GLN A 76 -0.20 12.14 8.04
CA GLN A 76 -0.21 12.71 9.38
C GLN A 76 -1.08 11.89 10.35
N TYR A 77 -2.23 11.39 9.92
CA TYR A 77 -3.06 10.51 10.77
C TYR A 77 -2.35 9.20 11.12
N ALA A 78 -1.60 8.60 10.18
CA ALA A 78 -0.78 7.43 10.48
C ALA A 78 0.33 7.77 11.51
N LEU A 79 1.01 8.89 11.33
CA LEU A 79 2.08 9.32 12.24
C LEU A 79 1.53 9.63 13.64
N ASP A 80 0.38 10.28 13.75
CA ASP A 80 -0.30 10.53 15.03
C ASP A 80 -0.71 9.22 15.71
N HIS A 81 -1.20 8.25 14.92
CA HIS A 81 -1.53 6.91 15.41
C HIS A 81 -0.30 6.18 15.94
N LEU A 82 0.82 6.20 15.23
CA LEU A 82 2.08 5.62 15.70
C LEU A 82 2.62 6.36 16.94
N ALA A 83 2.57 7.69 16.95
CA ALA A 83 3.03 8.51 18.08
C ALA A 83 2.28 8.19 19.39
N ALA A 84 0.99 7.84 19.31
CA ALA A 84 0.21 7.41 20.47
C ALA A 84 0.71 6.08 21.07
N HIS A 85 1.29 5.20 20.25
CA HIS A 85 1.85 3.92 20.68
C HIS A 85 3.33 4.02 21.09
N PHE A 86 4.05 5.00 20.52
CA PHE A 86 5.48 5.25 20.74
C PHE A 86 5.74 6.67 21.26
N PRO A 87 5.24 7.05 22.45
CA PRO A 87 5.26 8.43 22.93
C PRO A 87 6.67 8.94 23.28
N VAL A 88 7.58 8.05 23.70
CA VAL A 88 8.97 8.42 24.03
C VAL A 88 9.71 8.80 22.77
N GLU A 89 9.59 7.98 21.74
CA GLU A 89 10.10 8.24 20.41
C GLU A 89 9.42 9.50 19.88
N ALA A 90 8.09 9.58 19.84
CA ALA A 90 7.36 10.75 19.33
C ALA A 90 7.86 12.10 19.91
N SER A 91 8.20 12.13 21.21
CA SER A 91 8.65 13.33 21.91
C SER A 91 10.16 13.62 21.86
N SER A 92 10.97 12.72 21.28
CA SER A 92 12.43 12.84 21.24
C SER A 92 13.02 12.58 19.84
N GLY A 93 14.09 13.30 19.51
CA GLY A 93 14.81 13.17 18.24
C GLY A 93 14.45 14.22 17.19
N GLU A 94 15.34 14.37 16.22
CA GLU A 94 15.13 15.20 15.03
C GLU A 94 14.68 14.32 13.85
N GLY A 95 13.78 14.85 13.03
CA GLY A 95 13.26 14.16 11.84
C GLY A 95 11.91 13.46 12.02
N PRO A 96 11.36 12.91 10.92
CA PRO A 96 10.04 12.28 10.92
C PRO A 96 10.03 10.98 11.73
N LEU A 97 8.90 10.67 12.37
CA LEU A 97 8.72 9.41 13.12
C LEU A 97 8.86 8.20 12.19
N ALA A 98 8.26 8.30 11.00
CA ALA A 98 8.34 7.37 9.90
C ALA A 98 8.26 8.15 8.56
N SER A 99 8.91 7.66 7.51
CA SER A 99 9.07 8.35 6.21
C SER A 99 9.02 7.37 5.03
N GLU A 100 9.00 7.95 3.81
CA GLU A 100 8.92 7.21 2.54
C GLU A 100 7.70 6.27 2.50
N PRO A 101 6.47 6.82 2.49
CA PRO A 101 5.27 6.00 2.53
C PRO A 101 5.09 5.23 1.22
N GLU A 102 4.71 3.96 1.33
CA GLU A 102 4.24 3.12 0.25
C GLU A 102 2.80 2.67 0.53
N ILE A 103 1.91 2.77 -0.47
CA ILE A 103 0.48 2.56 -0.27
C ILE A 103 0.03 1.24 -0.89
N THR A 104 -0.76 0.46 -0.15
CA THR A 104 -1.41 -0.74 -0.72
C THR A 104 -2.91 -0.71 -0.48
N PHE A 105 -3.69 -0.81 -1.55
CA PHE A 105 -5.15 -0.87 -1.51
C PHE A 105 -5.65 -2.30 -1.63
N TRP A 106 -6.47 -2.71 -0.67
CA TRP A 106 -7.10 -4.02 -0.59
C TRP A 106 -8.59 -3.93 -0.98
N GLU A 107 -9.37 -4.95 -0.63
CA GLU A 107 -10.83 -4.93 -0.77
C GLU A 107 -11.54 -4.10 0.33
N LEU A 108 -12.82 -3.79 0.09
CA LEU A 108 -13.75 -3.26 1.11
C LEU A 108 -13.26 -1.99 1.84
N GLU A 109 -12.69 -1.03 1.10
CA GLU A 109 -12.14 0.24 1.63
C GLU A 109 -11.02 0.07 2.66
N ARG A 110 -10.41 -1.12 2.71
CA ARG A 110 -9.20 -1.39 3.49
C ARG A 110 -7.99 -1.04 2.66
N TRP A 111 -7.03 -0.40 3.29
CA TRP A 111 -5.75 -0.08 2.68
C TRP A 111 -4.72 0.12 3.79
N SER A 112 -3.45 0.11 3.42
CA SER A 112 -2.35 0.22 4.36
C SER A 112 -1.29 1.17 3.83
N MET A 113 -0.57 1.81 4.76
CA MET A 113 0.58 2.67 4.49
C MET A 113 1.80 2.07 5.17
N LEU A 114 2.74 1.58 4.37
CA LEU A 114 4.04 1.11 4.84
C LEU A 114 4.97 2.30 4.94
N PHE A 115 5.66 2.44 6.07
CA PHE A 115 6.81 3.33 6.19
C PHE A 115 8.07 2.49 6.28
N ALA A 116 8.86 2.47 5.21
CA ALA A 116 10.10 1.69 5.13
C ALA A 116 11.24 2.33 5.93
N GLU A 117 11.20 3.66 6.12
CA GLU A 117 12.21 4.41 6.85
C GLU A 117 11.60 5.15 8.04
N GLY A 118 12.46 5.59 8.95
CA GLY A 118 12.04 6.36 10.11
C GLY A 118 13.01 6.27 11.25
N ARG A 119 12.67 6.98 12.32
CA ARG A 119 13.41 6.94 13.59
C ARG A 119 12.81 5.93 14.58
N LEU A 120 11.64 5.38 14.29
CA LEU A 120 11.11 4.26 15.06
C LEU A 120 12.00 3.03 14.84
N PRO A 121 12.45 2.35 15.91
CA PRO A 121 13.23 1.12 15.77
C PRO A 121 12.52 0.05 14.92
N ILE A 122 11.20 -0.02 15.04
CA ILE A 122 10.35 -0.95 14.29
C ILE A 122 10.32 -0.67 12.78
N CYS A 123 10.80 0.49 12.32
CA CYS A 123 11.00 0.72 10.88
C CYS A 123 12.15 -0.14 10.31
N TYR A 124 13.04 -0.69 11.13
CA TYR A 124 14.18 -1.48 10.69
C TYR A 124 13.98 -2.97 11.01
N PRO A 125 14.25 -3.90 10.07
CA PRO A 125 14.69 -3.69 8.69
C PRO A 125 13.57 -3.52 7.65
N TYR A 126 12.32 -3.88 7.97
CA TYR A 126 11.26 -4.02 6.96
C TYR A 126 10.12 -2.99 7.07
N GLY A 127 10.23 -2.01 7.96
CA GLY A 127 9.25 -0.94 8.10
C GLY A 127 8.13 -1.21 9.11
N VAL A 128 7.24 -0.23 9.23
CA VAL A 128 5.98 -0.34 9.98
C VAL A 128 4.81 -0.14 9.03
N LEU A 129 3.83 -1.04 9.08
CA LEU A 129 2.62 -0.95 8.27
C LEU A 129 1.47 -0.39 9.12
N VAL A 130 0.84 0.70 8.69
CA VAL A 130 -0.36 1.24 9.34
C VAL A 130 -1.59 0.87 8.52
N ASP A 131 -2.56 0.21 9.15
CA ASP A 131 -3.79 -0.24 8.51
C ASP A 131 -4.90 0.79 8.64
N PHE A 132 -5.66 0.98 7.57
CA PHE A 132 -6.77 1.92 7.48
C PHE A 132 -8.08 1.23 7.08
N ILE A 133 -9.19 1.79 7.58
CA ILE A 133 -10.54 1.60 7.04
C ILE A 133 -11.08 2.98 6.68
N GLY A 134 -11.35 3.21 5.39
CA GLY A 134 -11.73 4.53 4.91
C GLY A 134 -10.62 5.56 5.18
N LEU A 135 -10.86 6.53 6.06
CA LEU A 135 -9.89 7.57 6.42
C LEU A 135 -9.23 7.34 7.80
N THR A 136 -9.59 6.26 8.49
CA THR A 136 -9.24 6.06 9.90
C THR A 136 -8.16 4.99 10.05
N PRO A 137 -7.01 5.30 10.69
CA PRO A 137 -6.06 4.28 11.12
C PRO A 137 -6.70 3.38 12.17
N VAL A 138 -6.63 2.06 11.98
CA VAL A 138 -7.25 1.06 12.86
C VAL A 138 -6.26 0.14 13.54
N GLY A 139 -4.99 0.16 13.11
CA GLY A 139 -3.92 -0.61 13.73
C GLY A 139 -2.59 -0.38 13.04
N TYR A 140 -1.55 -1.02 13.55
CA TYR A 140 -0.25 -1.10 12.91
C TYR A 140 0.35 -2.49 13.07
N GLN A 141 1.26 -2.84 12.17
CA GLN A 141 2.02 -4.09 12.20
C GLN A 141 3.51 -3.74 12.23
N ASP A 142 4.20 -4.35 13.17
CA ASP A 142 5.65 -4.30 13.26
C ASP A 142 6.22 -5.36 12.31
N LEU A 143 6.93 -4.92 11.27
CA LEU A 143 7.57 -5.82 10.32
C LEU A 143 9.04 -6.08 10.68
N SER A 144 9.58 -5.50 11.76
CA SER A 144 11.00 -5.66 12.11
C SER A 144 11.39 -7.12 12.40
N ASP A 145 10.46 -7.91 12.94
CA ASP A 145 10.63 -9.33 13.24
C ASP A 145 10.18 -10.24 12.08
N ALA A 146 9.97 -9.70 10.87
CA ALA A 146 9.63 -10.50 9.70
C ALA A 146 10.86 -11.26 9.16
N GLU A 147 11.49 -12.11 9.99
CA GLU A 147 12.47 -13.09 9.50
C GLU A 147 11.77 -14.26 8.79
N GLU A 148 12.43 -14.66 7.69
CA GLU A 148 12.09 -15.65 6.66
C GLU A 148 11.46 -16.96 7.21
N ILE A 149 10.34 -17.38 6.60
CA ILE A 149 9.93 -18.79 6.57
C ILE A 149 10.26 -19.41 5.22
#